data_AF-A0ABD5UXV3-F1
#
_entry.id   AF-A0ABD5UXV3-F1
#
_cell.length_a   1.000
_cell.length_b   1.000
_cell.length_c   1.000
_cell.angle_alpha   90.00
_cell.angle_beta   90.00
_cell.angle_gamma   90.00
#
_symmetry.space_group_name_H-M   'P 1'
#
loop_
_entity.id
_entity.type
_entity.pdbx_description
1 polymer ?
#
loop_
_entity_poly.entity_id
_entity_poly.type
_entity_poly.pdbx_seq_one_letter_code
_entity_poly.pdbx_strand_id
1 'polypeptide(L)'
;MSRREPPRTEEGLYVLHDLRSVDWDAWRGAGERDQEAAIEEGIAYLQDHADVEEGDTAVFSVLGHKADLLILHLRPTLAELDAAEREFEKCALAEFTDRASSYLSVTEASGYTEAAADYFDPDAEADPGLQRYMDSRIHPELPETEFVSFYPMSKRRDPEYNWYDLPFEERRELMEAHGDIGRDYAGKVTQIISGSVGMDDHEWGVTLFADEMTDIKHLLYEMRFDPSSSKYAEFGRFYTGRRFAPSDLDAFLAGEAVEYEAEGESEADADVEGELAEEFGRLGLAFDAPEGAHGLVLRSEVDVEDVREEVDGLRGNFEHYDSHVLTEVHDDDGEAVVVSVWETERAAGTARGFLEELPGVREVTAGALADEDVEPAETGEAEGADDDIRGELADLDIYAGKPHGEDVYAMVLYSEADPDELAPEVEDLSDGFDRYDTHVKTATYQAEGGGRSAVVSIWQTADAADTAGGFLADLPGIVARAGEESGFGTMGMFYTVKPEHRDDFVEKFEVVGGLLEEMEGHHDTDLMVNVDDENDMFIASQWRSKEDAMGFFRSEEFRDTVQWGRDVLADRPRHVFLA
;
A
#
# COMPACT_ATOMS: atom_id res chain seq x y z
N MET A 1 47.67 -7.77 -1.97
CA MET A 1 46.27 -7.49 -1.59
C MET A 1 45.43 -7.71 -2.83
N SER A 2 44.34 -8.47 -2.73
CA SER A 2 43.37 -8.57 -3.83
C SER A 2 42.71 -7.19 -3.99
N ARG A 3 42.56 -6.71 -5.22
CA ARG A 3 41.81 -5.47 -5.49
C ARG A 3 40.34 -5.76 -5.23
N ARG A 4 39.68 -4.95 -4.39
CA ARG A 4 38.22 -5.03 -4.19
C ARG A 4 37.51 -4.37 -5.38
N GLU A 5 36.39 -4.96 -5.76
CA GLU A 5 35.55 -4.49 -6.87
C GLU A 5 34.50 -3.53 -6.31
N PRO A 6 34.45 -2.25 -6.71
CA PRO A 6 33.38 -1.35 -6.30
C PRO A 6 32.05 -1.75 -6.96
N PRO A 7 30.89 -1.46 -6.35
CA PRO A 7 29.62 -1.54 -7.07
C PRO A 7 29.63 -0.59 -8.27
N ARG A 8 28.87 -0.92 -9.31
CA ARG A 8 28.51 0.05 -10.35
C ARG A 8 27.41 0.94 -9.82
N THR A 9 27.43 2.19 -10.22
CA THR A 9 26.43 3.21 -9.89
C THR A 9 26.00 3.90 -11.17
N GLU A 10 24.74 4.30 -11.20
CA GLU A 10 24.24 5.30 -12.14
C GLU A 10 23.68 6.46 -11.34
N GLU A 11 24.03 7.66 -11.77
CA GLU A 11 23.67 8.90 -11.11
C GLU A 11 22.65 9.68 -11.96
N GLY A 12 21.65 10.28 -11.29
CA GLY A 12 20.65 11.12 -11.94
C GLY A 12 20.67 12.56 -11.43
N LEU A 13 19.54 13.02 -10.88
CA LEU A 13 19.35 14.38 -10.38
C LEU A 13 20.26 14.69 -9.18
N TYR A 14 20.85 15.88 -9.16
CA TYR A 14 21.52 16.43 -7.98
C TYR A 14 20.48 16.86 -6.93
N VAL A 15 20.80 16.63 -5.66
CA VAL A 15 19.92 16.88 -4.53
C VAL A 15 20.59 17.85 -3.57
N LEU A 16 19.85 18.90 -3.17
CA LEU A 16 20.24 19.82 -2.10
C LEU A 16 19.17 19.82 -1.00
N HIS A 17 19.55 19.41 0.20
CA HIS A 17 18.78 19.66 1.41
C HIS A 17 19.28 20.97 2.04
N ASP A 18 18.55 22.07 1.88
CA ASP A 18 18.86 23.36 2.53
C ASP A 18 18.03 23.51 3.81
N LEU A 19 18.70 23.50 4.97
CA LEU A 19 18.05 23.62 6.27
C LEU A 19 18.26 25.02 6.85
N ARG A 20 17.13 25.69 7.14
CA ARG A 20 17.10 27.05 7.66
C ARG A 20 16.47 27.10 9.05
N SER A 21 16.95 28.00 9.90
CA SER A 21 16.27 28.37 11.15
C SER A 21 15.78 29.80 11.06
N VAL A 22 14.57 30.08 11.52
CA VAL A 22 13.97 31.41 11.50
C VAL A 22 14.51 32.22 12.69
N ASP A 23 15.00 33.43 12.42
CA ASP A 23 15.24 34.42 13.47
C ASP A 23 13.90 35.03 13.89
N TRP A 24 13.23 34.33 14.81
CA TRP A 24 11.92 34.72 15.30
C TRP A 24 11.91 36.09 16.00
N ASP A 25 13.04 36.56 16.52
CA ASP A 25 13.13 37.88 17.14
C ASP A 25 13.22 38.97 16.07
N ALA A 26 13.99 38.74 15.00
CA ALA A 26 14.00 39.62 13.82
C ALA A 26 12.63 39.65 13.14
N TRP A 27 12.01 38.49 12.93
CA TRP A 27 10.69 38.36 12.32
C TRP A 27 9.61 39.14 13.08
N ARG A 28 9.47 38.92 14.40
CA ARG A 28 8.51 39.66 15.24
C ARG A 28 8.83 41.15 15.39
N GLY A 29 10.08 41.53 15.19
CA GLY A 29 10.54 42.91 15.26
C GLY A 29 10.39 43.70 13.95
N ALA A 30 10.13 43.02 12.83
CA ALA A 30 9.97 43.61 11.51
C ALA A 30 8.67 44.42 11.40
N GLY A 31 8.64 45.38 10.48
CA GLY A 31 7.40 46.06 10.13
C GLY A 31 6.52 45.20 9.23
N GLU A 32 5.19 45.41 9.26
CA GLU A 32 4.21 44.67 8.45
C GLU A 32 4.62 44.59 6.96
N ARG A 33 5.10 45.69 6.39
CA ARG A 33 5.57 45.74 5.00
C ARG A 33 6.76 44.82 4.71
N ASP A 34 7.69 44.69 5.65
CA ASP A 34 8.87 43.84 5.47
C ASP A 34 8.49 42.36 5.65
N GLN A 35 7.54 42.07 6.54
CA GLN A 35 6.94 40.74 6.70
C GLN A 35 6.15 40.31 5.45
N GLU A 36 5.28 41.18 4.93
CA GLU A 36 4.52 40.96 3.68
C GLU A 36 5.47 40.68 2.52
N ALA A 37 6.53 41.47 2.34
CA ALA A 37 7.50 41.26 1.27
C ALA A 37 8.25 39.92 1.42
N ALA A 38 8.65 39.54 2.63
CA ALA A 38 9.29 38.26 2.88
C ALA A 38 8.39 37.06 2.60
N ILE A 39 7.11 37.15 2.96
CA ILE A 39 6.11 36.13 2.65
C ILE A 39 5.91 36.06 1.13
N GLU A 40 5.54 37.17 0.48
CA GLU A 40 5.26 37.19 -0.96
C GLU A 40 6.45 36.70 -1.80
N GLU A 41 7.66 37.20 -1.54
CA GLU A 41 8.86 36.76 -2.26
C GLU A 41 9.27 35.32 -1.91
N GLY A 42 8.99 34.87 -0.69
CA GLY A 42 9.26 33.50 -0.25
C GLY A 42 8.34 32.49 -0.93
N ILE A 43 7.03 32.77 -0.96
CA ILE A 43 6.03 31.97 -1.69
C ILE A 43 6.41 31.88 -3.17
N ALA A 44 6.68 33.03 -3.80
CA ALA A 44 7.06 33.07 -5.22
C ALA A 44 8.34 32.26 -5.49
N TYR A 45 9.37 32.39 -4.65
CA TYR A 45 10.60 31.60 -4.78
C TYR A 45 10.32 30.10 -4.73
N LEU A 46 9.51 29.64 -3.77
CA LEU A 46 9.21 28.22 -3.60
C LEU A 46 8.37 27.68 -4.78
N GLN A 47 7.36 28.43 -5.22
CA GLN A 47 6.51 28.05 -6.36
C GLN A 47 7.30 28.03 -7.68
N ASP A 48 8.10 29.06 -7.96
CA ASP A 48 8.94 29.14 -9.17
C ASP A 48 9.95 27.99 -9.25
N HIS A 49 10.38 27.44 -8.10
CA HIS A 49 11.31 26.33 -8.03
C HIS A 49 10.66 24.94 -7.94
N ALA A 50 9.36 24.87 -7.65
CA ALA A 50 8.55 23.66 -7.81
C ALA A 50 8.12 23.50 -9.28
N ASP A 51 7.78 24.60 -9.97
CA ASP A 51 7.39 24.62 -11.39
C ASP A 51 8.61 24.68 -12.33
N VAL A 52 9.39 23.60 -12.39
CA VAL A 52 10.54 23.44 -13.30
C VAL A 52 10.33 22.31 -14.29
N GLU A 53 10.91 22.41 -15.49
CA GLU A 53 10.72 21.38 -16.54
C GLU A 53 11.28 20.00 -16.15
N GLU A 54 12.35 19.96 -15.35
CA GLU A 54 13.00 18.73 -14.89
C GLU A 54 13.58 18.94 -13.49
N GLY A 55 13.18 18.09 -12.54
CA GLY A 55 13.45 18.26 -11.12
C GLY A 55 12.25 18.79 -10.35
N ASP A 56 12.45 19.13 -9.07
CA ASP A 56 11.35 19.54 -8.19
C ASP A 56 11.87 20.28 -6.94
N THR A 57 11.00 21.03 -6.25
CA THR A 57 11.25 21.62 -4.93
C THR A 57 10.08 21.40 -3.99
N ALA A 58 10.36 20.86 -2.80
CA ALA A 58 9.38 20.80 -1.71
C ALA A 58 9.90 21.51 -0.46
N VAL A 59 8.96 22.04 0.33
CA VAL A 59 9.24 22.72 1.60
C VAL A 59 8.59 21.96 2.76
N PHE A 60 9.32 21.87 3.87
CA PHE A 60 8.89 21.17 5.07
C PHE A 60 9.18 22.00 6.32
N SER A 61 8.23 21.99 7.25
CA SER A 61 8.42 22.49 8.61
C SER A 61 9.19 21.46 9.44
N VAL A 62 10.40 21.78 9.88
CA VAL A 62 11.26 20.84 10.59
C VAL A 62 10.95 20.83 12.07
N LEU A 63 10.72 19.65 12.64
CA LEU A 63 10.39 19.49 14.05
C LEU A 63 11.63 19.49 14.96
N GLY A 64 11.56 20.26 16.04
CA GLY A 64 12.61 20.41 17.04
C GLY A 64 13.42 21.69 16.85
N HIS A 65 14.68 21.71 17.31
CA HIS A 65 15.54 22.91 17.30
C HIS A 65 16.70 22.83 16.31
N LYS A 66 16.72 21.80 15.45
CA LYS A 66 17.85 21.56 14.53
C LYS A 66 17.79 22.49 13.32
N ALA A 67 16.58 22.83 12.89
CA ALA A 67 16.18 23.75 11.84
C ALA A 67 14.68 24.00 12.02
N ASP A 68 14.14 25.01 11.36
CA ASP A 68 12.70 25.31 11.30
C ASP A 68 12.13 25.00 9.89
N LEU A 69 12.94 25.14 8.84
CA LEU A 69 12.58 24.83 7.46
C LEU A 69 13.59 23.87 6.83
N LEU A 70 13.10 22.96 6.00
CA LEU A 70 13.86 22.21 5.00
C LEU A 70 13.31 22.57 3.63
N ILE A 71 14.16 23.11 2.76
CA ILE A 71 13.88 23.27 1.34
C ILE A 71 14.68 22.20 0.61
N LEU A 72 13.98 21.27 -0.04
CA LEU A 72 14.57 20.14 -0.75
C LEU A 72 14.50 20.41 -2.25
N HIS A 73 15.65 20.54 -2.91
CA HIS A 73 15.73 20.73 -4.36
C HIS A 73 16.30 19.49 -5.06
N LEU A 74 15.67 19.08 -6.17
CA LEU A 74 16.18 18.11 -7.12
C LEU A 74 16.42 18.80 -8.47
N ARG A 75 17.63 18.73 -9.04
CA ARG A 75 17.95 19.38 -10.33
C ARG A 75 18.88 18.55 -11.21
N PRO A 76 18.76 18.61 -12.55
CA PRO A 76 19.67 17.95 -13.49
C PRO A 76 21.13 18.39 -13.38
N THR A 77 21.40 19.64 -12.94
CA THR A 77 22.76 20.17 -12.87
C THR A 77 23.09 20.87 -11.55
N LEU A 78 24.35 20.74 -11.11
CA LEU A 78 24.89 21.52 -9.99
C LEU A 78 24.79 23.03 -10.21
N ALA A 79 24.81 23.50 -11.46
CA ALA A 79 24.69 24.92 -11.77
C ALA A 79 23.29 25.46 -11.44
N GLU A 80 22.26 24.63 -11.57
CA GLU A 80 20.89 24.96 -11.20
C GLU A 80 20.70 24.95 -9.68
N LEU A 81 21.29 23.99 -8.95
CA LEU A 81 21.32 24.04 -7.48
C LEU A 81 22.05 25.29 -6.96
N ASP A 82 23.22 25.61 -7.53
CA ASP A 82 23.97 26.84 -7.22
C ASP A 82 23.17 28.12 -7.58
N ALA A 83 22.30 28.08 -8.58
CA ALA A 83 21.38 29.18 -8.87
C ALA A 83 20.30 29.29 -7.80
N ALA A 84 19.56 28.20 -7.52
CA ALA A 84 18.48 28.16 -6.54
C ALA A 84 18.94 28.59 -5.15
N GLU A 85 20.08 28.06 -4.67
CA GLU A 85 20.66 28.42 -3.35
C GLU A 85 20.94 29.93 -3.25
N ARG A 86 21.51 30.54 -4.30
CA ARG A 86 21.85 31.98 -4.30
C ARG A 86 20.66 32.88 -4.59
N GLU A 87 19.62 32.36 -5.22
CA GLU A 87 18.37 33.10 -5.45
C GLU A 87 17.59 33.23 -4.15
N PHE A 88 17.60 32.20 -3.30
CA PHE A 88 17.05 32.29 -1.94
C PHE A 88 17.69 33.44 -1.16
N GLU A 89 19.02 33.57 -1.20
CA GLU A 89 19.76 34.65 -0.50
C GLU A 89 19.44 36.08 -0.99
N LYS A 90 18.68 36.22 -2.10
CA LYS A 90 18.19 37.52 -2.59
C LYS A 90 16.73 37.77 -2.24
N CYS A 91 15.99 36.76 -1.80
CA CYS A 91 14.62 36.86 -1.33
C CYS A 91 14.59 37.61 0.01
N ALA A 92 13.58 38.46 0.21
CA ALA A 92 13.37 39.13 1.50
C ALA A 92 13.24 38.15 2.69
N LEU A 93 12.74 36.91 2.47
CA LEU A 93 12.67 35.87 3.50
C LEU A 93 14.05 35.50 4.07
N ALA A 94 15.11 35.55 3.25
CA ALA A 94 16.45 35.18 3.69
C ALA A 94 16.99 36.12 4.78
N GLU A 95 16.52 37.36 4.89
CA GLU A 95 16.90 38.27 5.98
C GLU A 95 16.40 37.79 7.35
N PHE A 96 15.39 36.92 7.38
CA PHE A 96 14.78 36.36 8.59
C PHE A 96 15.18 34.92 8.85
N THR A 97 16.13 34.37 8.09
CA THR A 97 16.58 32.99 8.27
C THR A 97 18.10 32.90 8.39
N ASP A 98 18.55 31.98 9.24
CA ASP A 98 19.94 31.55 9.35
C ASP A 98 20.12 30.19 8.70
N ARG A 99 21.29 29.95 8.10
CA ARG A 99 21.68 28.63 7.58
C ARG A 99 21.99 27.68 8.73
N ALA A 100 21.10 26.73 8.98
CA ALA A 100 21.23 25.77 10.06
C ALA A 100 22.12 24.57 9.67
N SER A 101 21.94 24.05 8.45
CA SER A 101 22.73 22.95 7.88
C SER A 101 22.46 22.85 6.38
N SER A 102 23.25 22.06 5.66
CA SER A 102 22.96 21.67 4.28
C SER A 102 23.42 20.23 4.02
N TYR A 103 22.95 19.63 2.92
CA TYR A 103 23.53 18.40 2.39
C TYR A 103 23.47 18.36 0.86
N LEU A 104 24.61 18.12 0.20
CA LEU A 104 24.73 18.04 -1.27
C LEU A 104 24.99 16.61 -1.73
N SER A 105 24.19 16.11 -2.66
CA SER A 105 24.30 14.73 -3.16
C SER A 105 23.76 14.58 -4.58
N VAL A 106 23.78 13.36 -5.13
CA VAL A 106 23.18 12.99 -6.42
C VAL A 106 22.40 11.69 -6.25
N THR A 107 21.20 11.58 -6.81
CA THR A 107 20.42 10.34 -6.76
C THR A 107 21.24 9.19 -7.33
N GLU A 108 21.18 8.01 -6.70
CA GLU A 108 22.06 6.90 -7.03
C GLU A 108 21.26 5.58 -7.12
N ALA A 109 21.35 4.93 -8.28
CA ALA A 109 20.95 3.53 -8.45
C ALA A 109 22.20 2.64 -8.38
N SER A 110 22.25 1.73 -7.40
CA SER A 110 23.40 0.85 -7.19
C SER A 110 23.22 -0.54 -7.81
N GLY A 111 24.29 -1.08 -8.39
CA GLY A 111 24.35 -2.42 -8.99
C GLY A 111 24.48 -3.57 -8.00
N TYR A 112 23.88 -3.48 -6.81
CA TYR A 112 23.99 -4.51 -5.77
C TYR A 112 22.97 -5.66 -5.92
N THR A 113 21.92 -5.54 -6.74
CA THR A 113 20.99 -6.66 -6.98
C THR A 113 21.34 -7.39 -8.26
N GLU A 114 21.00 -8.69 -8.35
CA GLU A 114 21.18 -9.46 -9.60
C GLU A 114 20.40 -8.84 -10.75
N ALA A 115 19.18 -8.35 -10.49
CA ALA A 115 18.42 -7.59 -11.46
C ALA A 115 19.20 -6.33 -11.93
N ALA A 116 19.86 -5.60 -11.03
CA ALA A 116 20.67 -4.46 -11.42
C ALA A 116 21.92 -4.84 -12.25
N ALA A 117 22.45 -6.06 -12.09
CA ALA A 117 23.62 -6.49 -12.85
C ALA A 117 23.33 -6.55 -14.35
N ASP A 118 22.13 -7.02 -14.74
CA ASP A 118 21.67 -7.05 -16.13
C ASP A 118 21.46 -5.64 -16.69
N TYR A 119 20.99 -4.70 -15.87
CA TYR A 119 20.86 -3.29 -16.26
C TYR A 119 22.21 -2.66 -16.66
N PHE A 120 23.29 -3.01 -15.96
CA PHE A 120 24.63 -2.52 -16.27
C PHE A 120 25.38 -3.33 -17.33
N ASP A 121 24.82 -4.44 -17.83
CA ASP A 121 25.45 -5.25 -18.88
C ASP A 121 25.01 -4.74 -20.27
N PRO A 122 25.92 -4.14 -21.07
CA PRO A 122 25.58 -3.64 -22.40
C PRO A 122 25.16 -4.73 -23.39
N ASP A 123 25.43 -6.00 -23.09
CA ASP A 123 25.05 -7.15 -23.91
C ASP A 123 23.76 -7.85 -23.42
N ALA A 124 23.21 -7.44 -22.27
CA ALA A 124 21.94 -7.96 -21.75
C ALA A 124 20.75 -7.11 -22.23
N GLU A 125 19.65 -7.77 -22.61
CA GLU A 125 18.37 -7.07 -22.78
C GLU A 125 17.76 -6.87 -21.39
N ALA A 126 18.04 -5.72 -20.77
CA ALA A 126 17.45 -5.39 -19.47
C ALA A 126 15.91 -5.38 -19.59
N ASP A 127 15.25 -6.07 -18.66
CA ASP A 127 13.79 -6.14 -18.59
C ASP A 127 13.18 -4.72 -18.56
N PRO A 128 12.11 -4.42 -19.34
CA PRO A 128 11.50 -3.10 -19.36
C PRO A 128 11.00 -2.59 -18.00
N GLY A 129 10.57 -3.48 -17.10
CA GLY A 129 10.19 -3.15 -15.73
C GLY A 129 11.39 -2.77 -14.88
N LEU A 130 12.51 -3.48 -15.03
CA LEU A 130 13.78 -3.12 -14.38
C LEU A 130 14.29 -1.76 -14.86
N GLN A 131 14.17 -1.44 -16.15
CA GLN A 131 14.54 -0.11 -16.66
C GLN A 131 13.69 0.99 -16.02
N ARG A 132 12.37 0.82 -15.94
CA ARG A 132 11.48 1.77 -15.26
C ARG A 132 11.83 1.92 -13.78
N TYR A 133 12.12 0.81 -13.10
CA TYR A 133 12.54 0.82 -11.72
C TYR A 133 13.83 1.63 -11.54
N MET A 134 14.86 1.39 -12.36
CA MET A 134 16.11 2.15 -12.27
C MET A 134 15.90 3.63 -12.57
N ASP A 135 15.14 3.96 -13.62
CA ASP A 135 14.83 5.33 -14.00
C ASP A 135 14.12 6.09 -12.87
N SER A 136 13.13 5.47 -12.21
CA SER A 136 12.45 6.06 -11.05
C SER A 136 13.38 6.36 -9.86
N ARG A 137 14.56 5.72 -9.79
CA ARG A 137 15.55 5.94 -8.73
C ARG A 137 16.52 7.06 -9.06
N ILE A 138 16.85 7.24 -10.34
CA ILE A 138 17.79 8.29 -10.79
C ILE A 138 17.05 9.59 -11.15
N HIS A 139 15.82 9.51 -11.66
CA HIS A 139 14.93 10.65 -11.94
C HIS A 139 13.63 10.55 -11.12
N PRO A 140 13.68 10.59 -9.78
CA PRO A 140 12.48 10.55 -8.96
C PRO A 140 11.72 11.87 -9.01
N GLU A 141 10.39 11.79 -8.98
CA GLU A 141 9.51 12.88 -8.55
C GLU A 141 9.42 12.89 -7.01
N LEU A 142 9.23 14.05 -6.38
CA LEU A 142 9.11 14.10 -4.93
C LEU A 142 7.74 13.57 -4.50
N PRO A 143 7.66 12.54 -3.63
CA PRO A 143 6.39 11.98 -3.20
C PRO A 143 5.54 13.03 -2.46
N GLU A 144 4.28 13.15 -2.86
CA GLU A 144 3.25 13.90 -2.14
C GLU A 144 2.81 13.09 -0.94
N THR A 145 3.62 13.16 0.11
CA THR A 145 3.33 12.58 1.43
C THR A 145 3.51 13.63 2.50
N GLU A 146 2.81 13.45 3.62
CA GLU A 146 2.79 14.44 4.70
C GLU A 146 4.16 14.62 5.38
N PHE A 147 4.91 13.54 5.59
CA PHE A 147 6.15 13.59 6.38
C PHE A 147 7.40 13.25 5.57
N VAL A 148 8.49 13.93 5.94
CA VAL A 148 9.84 13.62 5.47
C VAL A 148 10.77 13.31 6.65
N SER A 149 11.65 12.33 6.46
CA SER A 149 12.78 12.06 7.33
C SER A 149 14.07 12.00 6.53
N PHE A 150 14.95 12.98 6.74
CA PHE A 150 16.27 13.03 6.13
C PHE A 150 17.36 12.67 7.14
N TYR A 151 18.33 11.85 6.74
CA TYR A 151 19.57 11.66 7.46
C TYR A 151 20.73 11.28 6.53
N PRO A 152 21.94 11.80 6.76
CA PRO A 152 23.12 11.33 6.05
C PRO A 152 23.71 10.10 6.75
N MET A 153 24.39 9.24 6.01
CA MET A 153 25.05 8.05 6.55
C MET A 153 26.31 7.65 5.79
N SER A 154 27.13 6.84 6.43
CA SER A 154 28.32 6.21 5.86
C SER A 154 28.37 4.73 6.20
N LYS A 155 29.19 3.98 5.46
CA LYS A 155 29.56 2.61 5.78
C LYS A 155 30.91 2.60 6.52
N ARG A 156 30.92 1.96 7.69
CA ARG A 156 32.04 1.89 8.63
C ARG A 156 33.31 1.31 8.01
N ARG A 157 34.46 1.83 8.46
CA ARG A 157 35.82 1.40 8.06
C ARG A 157 36.70 1.02 9.26
N ASP A 158 36.08 0.44 10.28
CA ASP A 158 36.75 0.05 11.52
C ASP A 158 37.56 -1.25 11.36
N PRO A 159 38.59 -1.50 12.20
CA PRO A 159 39.43 -2.69 12.08
C PRO A 159 38.70 -4.04 12.13
N GLU A 160 37.55 -4.10 12.82
CA GLU A 160 36.71 -5.30 12.93
C GLU A 160 35.59 -5.34 11.86
N TYR A 161 34.98 -4.17 11.60
CA TYR A 161 33.88 -4.02 10.65
C TYR A 161 34.23 -2.94 9.62
N ASN A 162 34.85 -3.38 8.52
CA ASN A 162 35.18 -2.51 7.39
C ASN A 162 34.42 -2.96 6.14
N TRP A 163 33.37 -2.21 5.79
CA TRP A 163 32.54 -2.47 4.61
C TRP A 163 33.36 -2.56 3.32
N TYR A 164 34.33 -1.67 3.16
CA TYR A 164 35.13 -1.54 1.93
C TYR A 164 36.21 -2.62 1.79
N ASP A 165 36.48 -3.37 2.86
CA ASP A 165 37.37 -4.54 2.82
C ASP A 165 36.62 -5.85 2.50
N LEU A 166 35.29 -5.85 2.48
CA LEU A 166 34.49 -7.03 2.14
C LEU A 166 34.61 -7.38 0.64
N PRO A 167 34.55 -8.66 0.26
CA PRO A 167 34.27 -9.07 -1.11
C PRO A 167 32.97 -8.46 -1.65
N PHE A 168 32.85 -8.33 -2.98
CA PHE A 168 31.62 -7.82 -3.60
C PHE A 168 30.42 -8.71 -3.26
N GLU A 169 30.56 -10.04 -3.39
CA GLU A 169 29.51 -11.01 -3.08
C GLU A 169 28.96 -10.87 -1.66
N GLU A 170 29.83 -10.71 -0.67
CA GLU A 170 29.41 -10.56 0.72
C GLU A 170 28.64 -9.24 0.95
N ARG A 171 29.02 -8.16 0.25
CA ARG A 171 28.24 -6.92 0.29
C ARG A 171 26.90 -7.06 -0.43
N ARG A 172 26.87 -7.83 -1.53
CA ARG A 172 25.66 -8.14 -2.30
C ARG A 172 24.64 -8.83 -1.41
N GLU A 173 25.01 -9.93 -0.77
CA GLU A 173 24.16 -10.69 0.16
C GLU A 173 23.63 -9.81 1.31
N LEU A 174 24.49 -8.95 1.88
CA LEU A 174 24.07 -8.01 2.93
C LEU A 174 23.08 -6.95 2.44
N MET A 175 23.27 -6.43 1.21
CA MET A 175 22.36 -5.45 0.64
C MET A 175 21.06 -6.06 0.15
N GLU A 176 21.08 -7.33 -0.28
CA GLU A 176 19.89 -8.09 -0.66
C GLU A 176 18.96 -8.26 0.55
N ALA A 177 19.47 -8.79 1.67
CA ALA A 177 18.71 -8.92 2.92
C ALA A 177 18.21 -7.57 3.46
N HIS A 178 18.99 -6.50 3.29
CA HIS A 178 18.56 -5.15 3.65
C HIS A 178 17.43 -4.64 2.75
N GLY A 179 17.50 -4.93 1.45
CA GLY A 179 16.48 -4.59 0.48
C GLY A 179 15.17 -5.35 0.70
N ASP A 180 15.25 -6.60 1.16
CA ASP A 180 14.07 -7.41 1.53
C ASP A 180 13.23 -6.71 2.59
N ILE A 181 13.86 -6.25 3.69
CA ILE A 181 13.17 -5.47 4.73
C ILE A 181 12.53 -4.21 4.13
N GLY A 182 13.22 -3.51 3.22
CA GLY A 182 12.67 -2.32 2.58
C GLY A 182 11.41 -2.60 1.73
N ARG A 183 11.31 -3.78 1.11
CA ARG A 183 10.15 -4.16 0.29
C ARG A 183 8.90 -4.42 1.14
N ASP A 184 9.05 -4.84 2.39
CA ASP A 184 7.93 -5.03 3.32
C ASP A 184 7.24 -3.71 3.70
N TYR A 185 7.85 -2.56 3.41
CA TYR A 185 7.30 -1.22 3.62
C TYR A 185 6.88 -0.53 2.30
N ALA A 186 6.79 -1.28 1.20
CA ALA A 186 6.28 -0.76 -0.07
C ALA A 186 4.84 -0.22 0.11
N GLY A 187 4.55 0.93 -0.51
CA GLY A 187 3.27 1.63 -0.32
C GLY A 187 3.20 2.50 0.93
N LYS A 188 4.03 2.25 1.96
CA LYS A 188 4.06 3.02 3.21
C LYS A 188 5.19 4.04 3.26
N VAL A 189 6.39 3.62 2.84
CA VAL A 189 7.58 4.46 2.87
C VAL A 189 8.22 4.51 1.49
N THR A 190 8.30 5.71 0.93
CA THR A 190 9.07 5.96 -0.28
C THR A 190 10.45 6.50 0.08
N GLN A 191 11.49 6.01 -0.58
CA GLN A 191 12.87 6.41 -0.31
C GLN A 191 13.56 7.00 -1.53
N ILE A 192 14.26 8.13 -1.33
CA ILE A 192 15.27 8.66 -2.24
C ILE A 192 16.63 8.46 -1.58
N ILE A 193 17.51 7.71 -2.27
CA ILE A 193 18.89 7.47 -1.85
C ILE A 193 19.80 8.24 -2.79
N SER A 194 20.68 9.05 -2.22
CA SER A 194 21.61 9.89 -2.98
C SER A 194 23.04 9.69 -2.52
N GLY A 195 23.95 9.44 -3.45
CA GLY A 195 25.39 9.34 -3.20
C GLY A 195 26.04 10.71 -3.05
N SER A 196 26.99 10.85 -2.13
CA SER A 196 27.66 12.13 -1.83
C SER A 196 29.18 12.00 -1.65
N VAL A 197 29.77 10.86 -2.00
CA VAL A 197 31.21 10.64 -1.90
C VAL A 197 31.96 11.69 -2.74
N GLY A 198 32.70 12.57 -2.06
CA GLY A 198 33.44 13.66 -2.69
C GLY A 198 32.64 14.96 -2.89
N MET A 199 31.37 14.99 -2.47
CA MET A 199 30.49 16.14 -2.49
C MET A 199 30.17 16.66 -1.09
N ASP A 200 29.96 15.78 -0.11
CA ASP A 200 29.63 16.14 1.28
C ASP A 200 30.38 15.26 2.30
N ASP A 201 30.11 15.46 3.60
CA ASP A 201 30.82 14.88 4.75
C ASP A 201 30.52 13.38 4.95
N HIS A 202 29.36 12.92 4.51
CA HIS A 202 28.92 11.53 4.57
C HIS A 202 28.89 10.91 3.16
N GLU A 203 28.65 9.59 3.09
CA GLU A 203 28.76 8.85 1.82
C GLU A 203 27.43 8.78 1.07
N TRP A 204 26.30 8.80 1.80
CA TRP A 204 24.96 8.86 1.25
C TRP A 204 24.04 9.79 2.05
N GLY A 205 23.11 10.46 1.35
CA GLY A 205 21.90 11.04 1.92
C GLY A 205 20.73 10.08 1.77
N VAL A 206 19.96 9.89 2.85
CA VAL A 206 18.74 9.07 2.85
C VAL A 206 17.56 9.97 3.16
N THR A 207 16.63 10.07 2.23
CA THR A 207 15.38 10.84 2.39
C THR A 207 14.20 9.89 2.29
N LEU A 208 13.42 9.80 3.37
CA LEU A 208 12.24 8.93 3.47
C LEU A 208 10.99 9.79 3.53
N PHE A 209 9.94 9.33 2.86
CA PHE A 209 8.65 9.99 2.67
C PHE A 209 7.55 9.02 3.09
N ALA A 210 6.57 9.49 3.86
CA ALA A 210 5.44 8.69 4.33
C ALA A 210 4.31 9.60 4.85
N ASP A 211 3.07 9.15 4.76
CA ASP A 211 1.93 9.81 5.41
C ASP A 211 1.89 9.51 6.91
N GLU A 212 2.47 8.38 7.34
CA GLU A 212 2.60 8.02 8.74
C GLU A 212 4.07 7.99 9.20
N MET A 213 4.46 8.93 10.06
CA MET A 213 5.84 9.02 10.57
C MET A 213 6.25 7.77 11.37
N THR A 214 5.30 7.01 11.92
CA THR A 214 5.57 5.74 12.59
C THR A 214 6.09 4.67 11.65
N ASP A 215 5.74 4.69 10.37
CA ASP A 215 6.21 3.71 9.39
C ASP A 215 7.71 3.88 9.11
N ILE A 216 8.14 5.14 8.93
CA ILE A 216 9.57 5.46 8.84
C ILE A 216 10.31 5.00 10.11
N LYS A 217 9.71 5.18 11.30
CA LYS A 217 10.32 4.73 12.55
C LYS A 217 10.41 3.20 12.59
N HIS A 218 9.38 2.48 12.18
CA HIS A 218 9.36 1.00 12.16
C HIS A 218 10.40 0.45 11.19
N LEU A 219 10.43 0.95 9.95
CA LEU A 219 11.43 0.61 8.93
C LEU A 219 12.85 0.79 9.46
N LEU A 220 13.17 1.99 9.95
CA LEU A 220 14.51 2.30 10.44
C LEU A 220 14.87 1.55 11.71
N TYR A 221 13.89 1.15 12.52
CA TYR A 221 14.13 0.36 13.72
C TYR A 221 14.45 -1.09 13.35
N GLU A 222 13.66 -1.69 12.46
CA GLU A 222 13.86 -3.05 11.99
C GLU A 222 15.17 -3.21 11.22
N MET A 223 15.44 -2.30 10.27
CA MET A 223 16.68 -2.29 9.50
C MET A 223 17.93 -2.23 10.39
N ARG A 224 17.86 -1.74 11.64
CA ARG A 224 19.01 -1.73 12.56
C ARG A 224 19.40 -3.12 13.06
N PHE A 225 18.52 -4.11 12.94
CA PHE A 225 18.81 -5.49 13.32
C PHE A 225 19.42 -6.30 12.17
N ASP A 226 19.30 -5.82 10.93
CA ASP A 226 20.03 -6.36 9.80
C ASP A 226 21.56 -6.14 9.95
N PRO A 227 22.40 -7.16 9.65
CA PRO A 227 23.85 -7.05 9.67
C PRO A 227 24.43 -5.92 8.81
N SER A 228 23.80 -5.54 7.69
CA SER A 228 24.30 -4.45 6.83
C SER A 228 24.24 -3.09 7.57
N SER A 229 23.28 -2.91 8.47
CA SER A 229 23.13 -1.72 9.31
C SER A 229 23.84 -1.86 10.67
N SER A 230 23.54 -2.93 11.42
CA SER A 230 24.06 -3.11 12.79
C SER A 230 25.59 -3.11 12.87
N LYS A 231 26.26 -3.67 11.86
CA LYS A 231 27.73 -3.77 11.82
C LYS A 231 28.36 -2.61 11.06
N TYR A 232 27.72 -2.14 10.00
CA TYR A 232 28.39 -1.27 9.03
C TYR A 232 27.76 0.12 8.88
N ALA A 233 26.56 0.42 9.38
CA ALA A 233 26.03 1.78 9.25
C ALA A 233 26.61 2.74 10.30
N GLU A 234 26.91 3.95 9.86
CA GLU A 234 27.22 5.12 10.68
C GLU A 234 26.23 6.23 10.30
N PHE A 235 25.34 6.58 11.22
CA PHE A 235 24.29 7.57 10.98
C PHE A 235 24.73 8.95 11.45
N GLY A 236 24.45 9.97 10.63
CA GLY A 236 24.52 11.37 11.00
C GLY A 236 23.29 11.83 11.78
N ARG A 237 22.94 13.10 11.64
CA ARG A 237 21.76 13.69 12.28
C ARG A 237 20.51 13.37 11.47
N PHE A 238 19.46 12.94 12.16
CA PHE A 238 18.12 12.82 11.58
C PHE A 238 17.43 14.18 11.61
N TYR A 239 16.66 14.51 10.59
CA TYR A 239 15.78 15.67 10.47
C TYR A 239 14.40 15.15 10.06
N THR A 240 13.37 15.56 10.78
CA THR A 240 11.99 15.14 10.52
C THR A 240 11.19 16.40 10.27
N GLY A 241 10.44 16.43 9.18
CA GLY A 241 9.61 17.57 8.82
C GLY A 241 8.25 17.16 8.32
N ARG A 242 7.32 18.11 8.38
CA ARG A 242 5.96 18.00 7.84
C ARG A 242 5.86 18.91 6.63
N ARG A 243 5.38 18.38 5.50
CA ARG A 243 5.18 19.11 4.24
C ARG A 243 4.11 20.17 4.46
N PHE A 244 4.24 21.28 3.73
CA PHE A 244 3.18 22.27 3.61
C PHE A 244 3.24 22.92 2.24
N ALA A 245 2.10 23.40 1.75
CA ALA A 245 2.04 24.10 0.48
C ALA A 245 2.84 25.41 0.55
N PRO A 246 3.55 25.82 -0.53
CA PRO A 246 4.24 27.12 -0.53
C PRO A 246 3.36 28.29 -0.10
N SER A 247 2.06 28.27 -0.41
CA SER A 247 1.08 29.29 -0.02
C SER A 247 0.96 29.49 1.49
N ASP A 248 1.21 28.44 2.29
CA ASP A 248 1.00 28.44 3.75
C ASP A 248 2.23 28.97 4.52
N LEU A 249 3.19 29.55 3.81
CA LEU A 249 4.36 30.17 4.43
C LEU A 249 3.96 31.28 5.41
N ASP A 250 2.87 31.99 5.15
CA ASP A 250 2.35 33.01 6.06
C ASP A 250 1.82 32.38 7.37
N ALA A 251 1.03 31.32 7.29
CA ALA A 251 0.53 30.54 8.41
C ALA A 251 1.70 29.96 9.24
N PHE A 252 2.70 29.39 8.57
CA PHE A 252 3.92 28.92 9.22
C PHE A 252 4.62 30.02 10.02
N LEU A 253 4.84 31.19 9.41
CA LEU A 253 5.53 32.32 10.06
C LEU A 253 4.66 33.03 11.12
N ALA A 254 3.34 32.87 11.06
CA ALA A 254 2.40 33.28 12.10
C ALA A 254 2.38 32.30 13.30
N GLY A 255 2.93 31.10 13.13
CA GLY A 255 2.87 30.01 14.12
C GLY A 255 1.51 29.33 14.16
N GLU A 256 0.78 29.36 13.05
CA GLU A 256 -0.51 28.72 12.84
C GLU A 256 -0.31 27.29 12.32
N ALA A 257 -1.40 26.52 12.24
CA ALA A 257 -1.33 25.21 11.61
C ALA A 257 -1.10 25.42 10.10
N VAL A 258 -0.18 24.65 9.54
CA VAL A 258 0.02 24.56 8.10
C VAL A 258 -0.77 23.37 7.57
N GLU A 259 -1.38 23.54 6.40
CA GLU A 259 -2.18 22.51 5.77
C GLU A 259 -1.28 21.64 4.88
N TYR A 260 -1.62 20.36 4.87
CA TYR A 260 -1.08 19.41 3.91
C TYR A 260 -2.30 18.87 3.18
N GLU A 261 -2.52 19.37 1.97
CA GLU A 261 -3.49 18.81 1.05
C GLU A 261 -2.73 17.80 0.20
N ALA A 262 -2.93 16.50 0.43
CA ALA A 262 -2.61 15.52 -0.60
C ALA A 262 -3.49 15.84 -1.81
N GLU A 263 -3.00 15.75 -3.05
CA GLU A 263 -3.87 15.85 -4.22
C GLU A 263 -4.97 14.77 -4.12
N GLY A 264 -6.14 15.19 -3.62
CA GLY A 264 -7.20 14.30 -3.13
C GLY A 264 -8.09 14.96 -2.07
N GLU A 265 -7.56 15.91 -1.30
CA GLU A 265 -8.30 16.67 -0.27
C GLU A 265 -8.04 18.18 -0.45
N SER A 266 -8.68 18.81 -1.44
CA SER A 266 -8.80 20.28 -1.49
C SER A 266 -10.27 20.65 -1.46
N GLU A 267 -10.59 21.89 -1.08
CA GLU A 267 -11.89 22.54 -0.86
C GLU A 267 -13.03 22.32 -1.90
N ALA A 268 -12.91 21.41 -2.85
CA ALA A 268 -13.94 20.96 -3.77
C ALA A 268 -15.10 20.18 -3.08
N ASP A 269 -14.89 19.52 -1.94
CA ASP A 269 -15.96 18.67 -1.35
C ASP A 269 -17.16 19.47 -0.83
N ALA A 270 -16.99 20.73 -0.45
CA ALA A 270 -18.10 21.57 -0.01
C ALA A 270 -18.92 22.18 -1.18
N ASP A 271 -18.30 22.35 -2.35
CA ASP A 271 -18.97 22.93 -3.54
C ASP A 271 -19.49 21.85 -4.52
N VAL A 272 -18.92 20.63 -4.50
CA VAL A 272 -19.33 19.53 -5.41
C VAL A 272 -20.60 18.80 -4.93
N GLU A 273 -20.85 18.72 -3.62
CA GLU A 273 -22.14 18.23 -3.09
C GLU A 273 -23.33 19.08 -3.60
N GLY A 274 -23.10 20.38 -3.83
CA GLY A 274 -24.08 21.29 -4.40
C GLY A 274 -24.27 21.12 -5.91
N GLU A 275 -23.18 20.97 -6.68
CA GLU A 275 -23.25 20.85 -8.14
C GLU A 275 -23.88 19.53 -8.59
N LEU A 276 -23.57 18.40 -7.94
CA LEU A 276 -24.17 17.12 -8.30
C LEU A 276 -25.67 17.11 -8.00
N ALA A 277 -26.10 17.64 -6.85
CA ALA A 277 -27.52 17.76 -6.51
C ALA A 277 -28.28 18.69 -7.48
N GLU A 278 -27.66 19.80 -7.90
CA GLU A 278 -28.24 20.70 -8.92
C GLU A 278 -28.34 20.04 -10.30
N GLU A 279 -27.35 19.25 -10.71
CA GLU A 279 -27.32 18.53 -11.98
C GLU A 279 -28.37 17.41 -12.06
N PHE A 280 -28.51 16.62 -11.00
CA PHE A 280 -29.57 15.62 -10.89
C PHE A 280 -30.96 16.30 -10.91
N GLY A 281 -31.09 17.46 -10.26
CA GLY A 281 -32.28 18.30 -10.31
C GLY A 281 -32.61 18.84 -11.70
N ARG A 282 -31.60 19.27 -12.49
CA ARG A 282 -31.75 19.76 -13.87
C ARG A 282 -32.19 18.64 -14.82
N LEU A 283 -31.61 17.45 -14.68
CA LEU A 283 -31.95 16.26 -15.47
C LEU A 283 -33.31 15.65 -15.06
N GLY A 284 -33.91 16.14 -13.97
CA GLY A 284 -35.20 15.69 -13.46
C GLY A 284 -35.16 14.27 -12.89
N LEU A 285 -33.98 13.84 -12.44
CA LEU A 285 -33.76 12.51 -11.88
C LEU A 285 -34.06 12.53 -10.39
N ALA A 286 -34.98 11.68 -9.97
CA ALA A 286 -35.30 11.45 -8.57
C ALA A 286 -35.30 9.95 -8.32
N PHE A 287 -34.37 9.48 -7.49
CA PHE A 287 -34.31 8.09 -7.04
C PHE A 287 -34.03 8.04 -5.53
N ASP A 288 -34.40 6.92 -4.93
CA ASP A 288 -34.24 6.62 -3.51
C ASP A 288 -32.82 6.04 -3.34
N ALA A 289 -31.84 6.92 -3.15
CA ALA A 289 -30.44 6.53 -3.02
C ALA A 289 -30.17 5.99 -1.60
N PRO A 290 -29.40 4.90 -1.43
CA PRO A 290 -28.97 4.48 -0.11
C PRO A 290 -28.09 5.52 0.59
N GLU A 291 -28.10 5.54 1.92
CA GLU A 291 -27.30 6.44 2.76
C GLU A 291 -25.81 6.27 2.44
N GLY A 292 -25.10 7.37 2.13
CA GLY A 292 -23.70 7.36 1.71
C GLY A 292 -23.46 7.03 0.22
N ALA A 293 -24.51 6.94 -0.60
CA ALA A 293 -24.39 6.73 -2.03
C ALA A 293 -23.63 7.87 -2.73
N HIS A 294 -22.93 7.52 -3.79
CA HIS A 294 -22.14 8.44 -4.61
C HIS A 294 -22.63 8.43 -6.05
N GLY A 295 -22.79 9.61 -6.63
CA GLY A 295 -23.24 9.80 -8.00
C GLY A 295 -22.13 10.31 -8.93
N LEU A 296 -22.26 9.99 -10.21
CA LEU A 296 -21.44 10.44 -11.31
C LEU A 296 -22.34 11.00 -12.42
N VAL A 297 -21.97 12.14 -12.99
CA VAL A 297 -22.58 12.73 -14.18
C VAL A 297 -21.47 13.02 -15.18
N LEU A 298 -21.52 12.40 -16.35
CA LEU A 298 -20.54 12.58 -17.41
C LEU A 298 -21.22 13.17 -18.65
N ARG A 299 -20.63 14.19 -19.25
CA ARG A 299 -21.11 14.78 -20.50
C ARG A 299 -20.21 14.44 -21.67
N SER A 300 -20.83 13.99 -22.76
CA SER A 300 -20.16 13.70 -24.01
C SER A 300 -20.80 14.48 -25.17
N GLU A 301 -19.94 15.09 -26.01
CA GLU A 301 -20.39 15.75 -27.24
C GLU A 301 -20.60 14.76 -28.41
N VAL A 302 -20.44 13.45 -28.16
CA VAL A 302 -20.78 12.40 -29.14
C VAL A 302 -22.29 12.18 -29.12
N ASP A 303 -22.84 11.72 -30.25
CA ASP A 303 -24.27 11.48 -30.38
C ASP A 303 -24.78 10.51 -29.30
N VAL A 304 -25.93 10.82 -28.70
CA VAL A 304 -26.50 10.09 -27.57
C VAL A 304 -26.73 8.60 -27.87
N GLU A 305 -27.00 8.24 -29.13
CA GLU A 305 -27.21 6.85 -29.50
C GLU A 305 -25.88 6.06 -29.56
N ASP A 306 -24.79 6.71 -29.98
CA ASP A 306 -23.46 6.09 -29.99
C ASP A 306 -22.94 5.91 -28.55
N VAL A 307 -23.16 6.90 -27.67
CA VAL A 307 -22.82 6.79 -26.24
C VAL A 307 -23.69 5.73 -25.54
N ARG A 308 -24.97 5.61 -25.90
CA ARG A 308 -25.86 4.55 -25.37
C ARG A 308 -25.38 3.15 -25.71
N GLU A 309 -24.89 2.90 -26.92
CA GLU A 309 -24.44 1.56 -27.32
C GLU A 309 -23.24 1.10 -26.48
N GLU A 310 -22.28 2.00 -26.24
CA GLU A 310 -21.11 1.72 -25.41
C GLU A 310 -21.48 1.61 -23.92
N VAL A 311 -22.34 2.50 -23.41
CA VAL A 311 -22.83 2.43 -22.02
C VAL A 311 -23.67 1.20 -21.78
N ASP A 312 -24.49 0.73 -22.73
CA ASP A 312 -25.25 -0.51 -22.58
C ASP A 312 -24.32 -1.73 -22.43
N GLY A 313 -23.16 -1.72 -23.11
CA GLY A 313 -22.11 -2.71 -22.96
C GLY A 313 -21.43 -2.70 -21.59
N LEU A 314 -21.17 -1.51 -21.04
CA LEU A 314 -20.59 -1.33 -19.70
C LEU A 314 -21.61 -1.57 -18.58
N ARG A 315 -22.84 -1.11 -18.75
CA ARG A 315 -23.94 -1.25 -17.78
C ARG A 315 -24.26 -2.71 -17.52
N GLY A 316 -24.19 -3.57 -18.54
CA GLY A 316 -24.32 -5.02 -18.34
C GLY A 316 -23.30 -5.55 -17.33
N ASN A 317 -22.07 -5.01 -17.31
CA ASN A 317 -21.06 -5.35 -16.32
C ASN A 317 -21.34 -4.69 -14.96
N PHE A 318 -21.86 -3.47 -14.94
CA PHE A 318 -22.17 -2.74 -13.71
C PHE A 318 -23.34 -3.34 -12.94
N GLU A 319 -24.39 -3.79 -13.63
CA GLU A 319 -25.57 -4.45 -13.03
C GLU A 319 -25.23 -5.76 -12.30
N HIS A 320 -24.01 -6.28 -12.45
CA HIS A 320 -23.50 -7.45 -11.72
C HIS A 320 -22.92 -7.13 -10.34
N TYR A 321 -22.74 -5.84 -9.99
CA TYR A 321 -22.24 -5.42 -8.69
C TYR A 321 -23.39 -5.02 -7.77
N ASP A 322 -23.41 -5.57 -6.55
CA ASP A 322 -24.46 -5.24 -5.56
C ASP A 322 -24.44 -3.76 -5.15
N SER A 323 -23.29 -3.09 -5.27
CA SER A 323 -23.12 -1.66 -5.00
C SER A 323 -23.53 -0.76 -6.17
N HIS A 324 -23.92 -1.33 -7.31
CA HIS A 324 -24.43 -0.58 -8.45
C HIS A 324 -25.91 -0.25 -8.23
N VAL A 325 -26.24 1.04 -8.24
CA VAL A 325 -27.62 1.49 -8.08
C VAL A 325 -28.25 1.72 -9.44
N LEU A 326 -27.59 2.50 -10.31
CA LEU A 326 -28.04 2.72 -11.68
C LEU A 326 -26.91 3.22 -12.60
N THR A 327 -27.04 2.97 -13.91
CA THR A 327 -26.32 3.72 -14.95
C THR A 327 -27.26 3.95 -16.12
N GLU A 328 -27.47 5.20 -16.52
CA GLU A 328 -28.38 5.58 -17.61
C GLU A 328 -27.77 6.68 -18.48
N VAL A 329 -28.21 6.76 -19.73
CA VAL A 329 -27.83 7.82 -20.66
C VAL A 329 -29.04 8.66 -21.00
N HIS A 330 -28.92 9.97 -20.81
CA HIS A 330 -29.91 10.99 -21.07
C HIS A 330 -29.47 11.88 -22.24
N ASP A 331 -30.45 12.50 -22.90
CA ASP A 331 -30.22 13.56 -23.87
C ASP A 331 -30.56 14.88 -23.18
N ASP A 332 -29.58 15.77 -23.08
CA ASP A 332 -29.74 17.14 -22.56
C ASP A 332 -29.40 18.14 -23.68
N ASP A 333 -30.43 18.71 -24.31
CA ASP A 333 -30.31 19.65 -25.43
C ASP A 333 -29.39 19.19 -26.59
N GLY A 334 -29.34 17.87 -26.85
CA GLY A 334 -28.53 17.25 -27.91
C GLY A 334 -27.11 16.86 -27.50
N GLU A 335 -26.79 16.93 -26.22
CA GLU A 335 -25.57 16.37 -25.61
C GLU A 335 -25.91 15.07 -24.86
N ALA A 336 -25.01 14.09 -24.93
CA ALA A 336 -25.18 12.82 -24.24
C ALA A 336 -24.72 12.96 -22.78
N VAL A 337 -25.61 12.69 -21.83
CA VAL A 337 -25.31 12.77 -20.40
C VAL A 337 -25.44 11.38 -19.78
N VAL A 338 -24.33 10.82 -19.29
CA VAL A 338 -24.31 9.54 -18.60
C VAL A 338 -24.41 9.79 -17.10
N VAL A 339 -25.40 9.20 -16.44
CA VAL A 339 -25.59 9.27 -15.00
C VAL A 339 -25.37 7.90 -14.41
N SER A 340 -24.51 7.79 -13.40
CA SER A 340 -24.17 6.53 -12.74
C SER A 340 -24.17 6.71 -11.23
N VAL A 341 -24.81 5.79 -10.49
CA VAL A 341 -24.99 5.90 -9.03
C VAL A 341 -24.57 4.60 -8.38
N TRP A 342 -23.84 4.74 -7.26
CA TRP A 342 -23.22 3.65 -6.53
C TRP A 342 -23.42 3.81 -5.03
N GLU A 343 -23.47 2.72 -4.29
CA GLU A 343 -23.66 2.74 -2.84
C GLU A 343 -22.48 3.32 -2.06
N THR A 344 -21.28 3.41 -2.66
CA THR A 344 -20.04 3.86 -2.01
C THR A 344 -19.15 4.63 -2.98
N GLU A 345 -18.35 5.57 -2.46
CA GLU A 345 -17.40 6.36 -3.23
C GLU A 345 -16.40 5.51 -4.03
N ARG A 346 -15.78 4.51 -3.39
CA ARG A 346 -14.80 3.62 -4.04
C ARG A 346 -15.36 2.91 -5.27
N ALA A 347 -16.62 2.47 -5.20
CA ALA A 347 -17.30 1.83 -6.33
C ALA A 347 -17.59 2.85 -7.46
N ALA A 348 -17.99 4.06 -7.10
CA ALA A 348 -18.14 5.15 -8.06
C ALA A 348 -16.79 5.50 -8.72
N GLY A 349 -15.69 5.61 -7.96
CA GLY A 349 -14.35 5.89 -8.50
C GLY A 349 -13.86 4.80 -9.46
N THR A 350 -14.18 3.54 -9.18
CA THR A 350 -13.86 2.43 -10.09
C THR A 350 -14.67 2.53 -11.39
N ALA A 351 -15.98 2.76 -11.29
CA ALA A 351 -16.85 2.92 -12.45
C ALA A 351 -16.51 4.16 -13.29
N ARG A 352 -16.08 5.24 -12.63
CA ARG A 352 -15.62 6.48 -13.25
C ARG A 352 -14.48 6.22 -14.24
N GLY A 353 -13.49 5.41 -13.87
CA GLY A 353 -12.39 5.06 -14.76
C GLY A 353 -12.85 4.44 -16.09
N PHE A 354 -13.87 3.59 -16.08
CA PHE A 354 -14.44 3.01 -17.30
C PHE A 354 -15.34 3.97 -18.07
N LEU A 355 -16.10 4.81 -17.35
CA LEU A 355 -17.03 5.76 -17.95
C LEU A 355 -16.31 6.96 -18.58
N GLU A 356 -15.14 7.33 -18.07
CA GLU A 356 -14.28 8.39 -18.64
C GLU A 356 -13.67 8.00 -19.98
N GLU A 357 -13.48 6.70 -20.23
CA GLU A 357 -12.98 6.18 -21.51
C GLU A 357 -14.04 6.21 -22.62
N LEU A 358 -15.30 6.56 -22.30
CA LEU A 358 -16.36 6.67 -23.29
C LEU A 358 -16.03 7.75 -24.34
N PRO A 359 -16.38 7.51 -25.62
CA PRO A 359 -16.05 8.45 -26.69
C PRO A 359 -16.55 9.86 -26.41
N GLY A 360 -15.62 10.83 -26.39
CA GLY A 360 -15.91 12.26 -26.38
C GLY A 360 -16.48 12.83 -25.08
N VAL A 361 -16.35 12.09 -23.97
CA VAL A 361 -16.54 12.63 -22.62
C VAL A 361 -15.59 13.81 -22.38
N ARG A 362 -16.10 14.89 -21.79
CA ARG A 362 -15.33 16.12 -21.53
C ARG A 362 -15.46 16.67 -20.13
N GLU A 363 -16.56 16.37 -19.48
CA GLU A 363 -16.86 16.83 -18.13
C GLU A 363 -17.37 15.66 -17.31
N VAL A 364 -16.87 15.55 -16.09
CA VAL A 364 -17.24 14.54 -15.10
C VAL A 364 -17.44 15.22 -13.77
N THR A 365 -18.65 15.12 -13.25
CA THR A 365 -19.01 15.57 -11.90
C THR A 365 -19.25 14.32 -11.06
N ALA A 366 -18.63 14.24 -9.89
CA ALA A 366 -18.70 13.09 -8.99
C ALA A 366 -18.86 13.58 -7.55
N GLY A 367 -19.68 12.94 -6.73
CA GLY A 367 -19.83 13.37 -5.33
C GLY A 367 -20.83 12.55 -4.53
N ALA A 368 -20.84 12.77 -3.21
CA ALA A 368 -21.79 12.16 -2.30
C ALA A 368 -23.22 12.68 -2.56
N LEU A 369 -24.19 11.78 -2.46
CA LEU A 369 -25.62 12.11 -2.45
C LEU A 369 -26.04 12.26 -0.99
N ALA A 370 -25.92 13.47 -0.45
CA ALA A 370 -26.13 13.76 0.97
C ALA A 370 -27.49 13.30 1.52
N ASP A 371 -27.50 12.87 2.79
CA ASP A 371 -28.69 12.79 3.65
C ASP A 371 -28.74 14.04 4.57
N GLU A 372 -29.93 14.51 4.92
CA GLU A 372 -30.10 15.64 5.85
C GLU A 372 -29.66 15.22 7.27
N ASP A 373 -28.60 15.89 7.78
CA ASP A 373 -28.09 15.90 9.16
C ASP A 373 -27.30 14.64 9.66
N VAL A 374 -25.99 14.78 9.91
CA VAL A 374 -25.24 14.45 11.17
C VAL A 374 -23.70 14.42 10.95
N GLU A 375 -22.95 14.90 11.95
CA GLU A 375 -21.47 15.01 12.00
C GLU A 375 -20.72 13.66 12.15
N PRO A 376 -19.44 13.56 11.71
CA PRO A 376 -18.74 12.28 11.60
C PRO A 376 -18.17 11.78 12.93
N ALA A 377 -18.07 10.45 13.05
CA ALA A 377 -17.38 9.74 14.13
C ALA A 377 -16.17 8.98 13.56
N GLU A 378 -15.05 9.07 14.29
CA GLU A 378 -13.74 8.47 13.99
C GLU A 378 -13.80 6.93 13.86
N THR A 379 -13.11 6.38 12.86
CA THR A 379 -12.79 4.96 12.74
C THR A 379 -11.29 4.76 12.66
N GLY A 380 -10.76 3.86 13.50
CA GLY A 380 -9.35 3.46 13.53
C GLY A 380 -9.11 2.21 12.69
N GLU A 381 -7.96 2.18 12.04
CA GLU A 381 -7.53 1.13 11.10
C GLU A 381 -6.40 0.27 11.69
N ALA A 382 -6.39 -1.01 11.31
CA ALA A 382 -5.31 -1.96 11.54
C ALA A 382 -5.02 -2.72 10.24
N GLU A 383 -3.77 -2.72 9.79
CA GLU A 383 -3.30 -3.30 8.51
C GLU A 383 -2.39 -4.51 8.69
N GLY A 384 -2.39 -5.43 7.71
CA GLY A 384 -1.41 -6.51 7.55
C GLY A 384 -1.37 -7.08 6.12
N ALA A 385 -0.22 -7.65 5.73
CA ALA A 385 0.25 -8.03 4.39
C ALA A 385 -0.58 -9.03 3.55
N ASP A 386 -1.83 -9.31 3.90
CA ASP A 386 -2.69 -10.29 3.24
C ASP A 386 -3.47 -9.73 2.03
N ASP A 387 -3.48 -8.42 1.82
CA ASP A 387 -4.30 -7.77 0.78
C ASP A 387 -3.77 -7.92 -0.66
N ASP A 388 -2.47 -8.18 -0.86
CA ASP A 388 -1.86 -8.30 -2.20
C ASP A 388 -2.30 -9.59 -2.95
N ILE A 389 -2.44 -10.71 -2.23
CA ILE A 389 -2.97 -11.96 -2.82
C ILE A 389 -4.48 -11.86 -3.04
N ARG A 390 -5.19 -11.09 -2.20
CA ARG A 390 -6.65 -10.86 -2.34
C ARG A 390 -6.97 -10.14 -3.64
N GLY A 391 -6.18 -9.12 -3.99
CA GLY A 391 -6.26 -8.46 -5.29
C GLY A 391 -6.07 -9.44 -6.45
N GLU A 392 -4.96 -10.20 -6.45
CA GLU A 392 -4.67 -11.13 -7.55
C GLU A 392 -5.68 -12.27 -7.70
N LEU A 393 -6.20 -12.82 -6.60
CA LEU A 393 -7.23 -13.87 -6.66
C LEU A 393 -8.61 -13.29 -7.06
N ALA A 394 -8.89 -12.00 -6.78
CA ALA A 394 -10.09 -11.27 -7.20
C ALA A 394 -10.08 -11.04 -8.70
N ASP A 395 -8.92 -10.67 -9.24
CA ASP A 395 -8.71 -10.51 -10.68
C ASP A 395 -8.88 -11.82 -11.47
N LEU A 396 -8.70 -12.98 -10.81
CA LEU A 396 -8.85 -14.31 -11.42
C LEU A 396 -10.29 -14.87 -11.37
N ASP A 397 -11.28 -14.11 -10.87
CA ASP A 397 -12.67 -14.53 -10.63
C ASP A 397 -12.76 -15.82 -9.76
N ILE A 398 -11.74 -16.04 -8.93
CA ILE A 398 -11.72 -17.15 -7.97
C ILE A 398 -12.67 -16.83 -6.80
N TYR A 399 -12.94 -15.54 -6.55
CA TYR A 399 -13.97 -15.06 -5.62
C TYR A 399 -15.31 -14.87 -6.31
N ALA A 400 -16.23 -15.79 -6.11
CA ALA A 400 -17.63 -15.55 -6.44
C ALA A 400 -18.32 -14.71 -5.35
N GLY A 401 -18.01 -13.41 -5.29
CA GLY A 401 -18.76 -12.37 -4.56
C GLY A 401 -18.16 -11.86 -3.24
N LYS A 402 -18.65 -10.69 -2.78
CA LYS A 402 -18.21 -10.00 -1.54
C LYS A 402 -18.13 -10.99 -0.36
N PRO A 403 -17.05 -10.99 0.44
CA PRO A 403 -17.13 -11.47 1.81
C PRO A 403 -18.26 -10.69 2.49
N HIS A 404 -19.11 -11.38 3.25
CA HIS A 404 -20.10 -10.69 4.07
C HIS A 404 -19.38 -9.86 5.13
N GLY A 405 -19.10 -8.59 4.86
CA GLY A 405 -18.98 -7.50 5.81
C GLY A 405 -18.13 -7.69 7.08
N GLU A 406 -17.17 -8.61 7.12
CA GLU A 406 -16.24 -8.77 8.24
C GLU A 406 -14.90 -9.25 7.69
N ASP A 407 -13.87 -8.41 7.78
CA ASP A 407 -12.48 -8.80 7.58
C ASP A 407 -12.07 -9.79 8.68
N VAL A 408 -12.35 -11.08 8.47
CA VAL A 408 -12.07 -12.12 9.46
C VAL A 408 -10.71 -12.80 9.24
N TYR A 409 -10.03 -13.11 10.34
CA TYR A 409 -8.72 -13.72 10.43
C TYR A 409 -8.84 -15.10 11.09
N ALA A 410 -8.14 -16.11 10.58
CA ALA A 410 -8.20 -17.48 11.07
C ALA A 410 -6.87 -17.89 11.68
N MET A 411 -6.96 -18.46 12.86
CA MET A 411 -5.88 -19.09 13.59
C MET A 411 -6.04 -20.61 13.46
N VAL A 412 -5.07 -21.29 12.84
CA VAL A 412 -5.13 -22.74 12.61
C VAL A 412 -3.93 -23.44 13.25
N LEU A 413 -4.21 -24.36 14.16
CA LEU A 413 -3.19 -25.18 14.82
C LEU A 413 -3.46 -26.66 14.56
N TYR A 414 -2.41 -27.38 14.18
CA TYR A 414 -2.46 -28.82 13.95
C TYR A 414 -2.12 -29.59 15.24
N SER A 415 -2.89 -30.64 15.51
CA SER A 415 -2.73 -31.53 16.65
C SER A 415 -2.67 -33.00 16.25
N GLU A 416 -1.79 -33.75 16.91
CA GLU A 416 -1.74 -35.21 16.86
C GLU A 416 -2.76 -35.88 17.82
N ALA A 417 -3.44 -35.10 18.65
CA ALA A 417 -4.49 -35.61 19.53
C ALA A 417 -5.75 -35.95 18.73
N ASP A 418 -6.47 -36.97 19.20
CA ASP A 418 -7.75 -37.37 18.64
C ASP A 418 -8.81 -36.29 18.93
N PRO A 419 -9.76 -36.03 18.01
CA PRO A 419 -10.80 -35.02 18.25
C PRO A 419 -11.58 -35.21 19.54
N ASP A 420 -11.80 -36.45 20.00
CA ASP A 420 -12.47 -36.73 21.27
C ASP A 420 -11.68 -36.23 22.49
N GLU A 421 -10.35 -36.11 22.38
CA GLU A 421 -9.47 -35.57 23.42
C GLU A 421 -9.40 -34.04 23.38
N LEU A 422 -9.54 -33.44 22.18
CA LEU A 422 -9.55 -31.98 21.97
C LEU A 422 -10.89 -31.34 22.34
N ALA A 423 -12.00 -32.02 22.04
CA ALA A 423 -13.35 -31.48 22.17
C ALA A 423 -13.65 -30.75 23.49
N PRO A 424 -13.39 -31.32 24.70
CA PRO A 424 -13.74 -30.63 25.94
C PRO A 424 -12.93 -29.36 26.18
N GLU A 425 -11.65 -29.32 25.77
CA GLU A 425 -10.78 -28.16 25.97
C GLU A 425 -11.07 -27.07 24.93
N VAL A 426 -11.43 -27.46 23.70
CA VAL A 426 -11.86 -26.53 22.64
C VAL A 426 -13.22 -25.90 22.98
N GLU A 427 -14.17 -26.66 23.53
CA GLU A 427 -15.47 -26.15 24.00
C GLU A 427 -15.27 -25.11 25.12
N ASP A 428 -14.43 -25.42 26.11
CA ASP A 428 -14.13 -24.50 27.22
C ASP A 428 -13.46 -23.19 26.73
N LEU A 429 -12.57 -23.27 25.74
CA LEU A 429 -11.94 -22.08 25.13
C LEU A 429 -12.93 -21.28 24.28
N SER A 430 -13.75 -21.96 23.46
CA SER A 430 -14.78 -21.31 22.64
C SER A 430 -15.77 -20.54 23.50
N ASP A 431 -16.27 -21.12 24.59
CA ASP A 431 -17.13 -20.45 25.58
C ASP A 431 -16.45 -19.22 26.24
N GLY A 432 -15.12 -19.27 26.35
CA GLY A 432 -14.31 -18.16 26.81
C GLY A 432 -14.21 -17.03 25.78
N PHE A 433 -14.07 -17.39 24.51
CA PHE A 433 -13.92 -16.48 23.38
C PHE A 433 -15.23 -15.81 22.96
N ASP A 434 -16.37 -16.48 23.12
CA ASP A 434 -17.72 -15.93 22.86
C ASP A 434 -18.07 -14.70 23.70
N ARG A 435 -17.22 -14.34 24.68
CA ARG A 435 -17.36 -13.09 25.45
C ARG A 435 -16.80 -11.86 24.73
N TYR A 436 -16.09 -12.06 23.63
CA TYR A 436 -15.53 -11.00 22.80
C TYR A 436 -16.38 -10.85 21.54
N ASP A 437 -16.83 -9.63 21.27
CA ASP A 437 -17.71 -9.34 20.13
C ASP A 437 -17.02 -9.58 18.77
N THR A 438 -15.69 -9.73 18.77
CA THR A 438 -14.87 -10.03 17.59
C THR A 438 -14.68 -11.53 17.33
N HIS A 439 -15.13 -12.42 18.22
CA HIS A 439 -15.03 -13.87 18.01
C HIS A 439 -16.14 -14.38 17.10
N VAL A 440 -15.79 -15.10 16.04
CA VAL A 440 -16.74 -15.62 15.05
C VAL A 440 -17.03 -17.11 15.29
N LYS A 441 -15.99 -17.94 15.37
CA LYS A 441 -16.12 -19.38 15.72
C LYS A 441 -14.79 -19.98 16.15
N THR A 442 -14.84 -20.99 17.01
CA THR A 442 -13.72 -21.91 17.24
C THR A 442 -14.23 -23.35 17.11
N ALA A 443 -13.58 -24.17 16.28
CA ALA A 443 -14.04 -25.53 15.98
C ALA A 443 -12.88 -26.51 15.71
N THR A 444 -13.16 -27.81 15.86
CA THR A 444 -12.23 -28.90 15.59
C THR A 444 -12.53 -29.55 14.24
N TYR A 445 -11.49 -29.79 13.47
CA TYR A 445 -11.54 -30.42 12.16
C TYR A 445 -10.64 -31.66 12.12
N GLN A 446 -10.99 -32.63 11.27
CA GLN A 446 -10.19 -33.83 11.04
C GLN A 446 -10.03 -34.11 9.55
N ALA A 447 -8.83 -34.53 9.13
CA ALA A 447 -8.57 -34.90 7.75
C ALA A 447 -9.46 -36.08 7.31
N GLU A 448 -10.02 -35.97 6.10
CA GLU A 448 -10.82 -37.03 5.50
C GLU A 448 -9.95 -38.30 5.28
N GLY A 449 -10.42 -39.46 5.75
CA GLY A 449 -9.65 -40.72 5.72
C GLY A 449 -8.92 -41.07 7.03
N GLY A 450 -8.92 -40.15 8.01
CA GLY A 450 -8.34 -40.31 9.33
C GLY A 450 -6.85 -39.95 9.36
N GLY A 451 -6.46 -39.08 10.29
CA GLY A 451 -5.13 -38.50 10.32
C GLY A 451 -5.01 -37.37 11.34
N ARG A 452 -4.34 -36.27 10.96
CA ARG A 452 -4.14 -35.08 11.78
C ARG A 452 -5.45 -34.35 12.08
N SER A 453 -5.56 -33.82 13.29
CA SER A 453 -6.65 -32.91 13.70
C SER A 453 -6.18 -31.46 13.55
N ALA A 454 -7.11 -30.54 13.33
CA ALA A 454 -6.83 -29.10 13.37
C ALA A 454 -7.86 -28.40 14.24
N VAL A 455 -7.39 -27.40 15.01
CA VAL A 455 -8.27 -26.48 15.73
C VAL A 455 -8.21 -25.14 15.01
N VAL A 456 -9.37 -24.64 14.62
CA VAL A 456 -9.52 -23.40 13.85
C VAL A 456 -10.31 -22.41 14.68
N SER A 457 -9.78 -21.19 14.82
CA SER A 457 -10.46 -20.08 15.49
C SER A 457 -10.51 -18.86 14.57
N ILE A 458 -11.69 -18.27 14.38
CA ILE A 458 -11.96 -17.17 13.43
C ILE A 458 -12.39 -15.92 14.20
N TRP A 459 -11.80 -14.77 13.83
CA TRP A 459 -11.94 -13.49 14.52
C TRP A 459 -12.09 -12.34 13.55
N GLN A 460 -12.76 -11.25 13.92
CA GLN A 460 -12.92 -10.03 13.09
C GLN A 460 -11.67 -9.15 13.00
N THR A 461 -10.59 -9.48 13.72
CA THR A 461 -9.36 -8.67 13.76
C THR A 461 -8.13 -9.56 13.92
N ALA A 462 -7.03 -9.22 13.25
CA ALA A 462 -5.76 -9.96 13.29
C ALA A 462 -5.22 -10.11 14.72
N ASP A 463 -5.18 -9.01 15.49
CA ASP A 463 -4.69 -9.00 16.87
C ASP A 463 -5.44 -9.97 17.79
N ALA A 464 -6.75 -10.13 17.59
CA ALA A 464 -7.58 -11.04 18.36
C ALA A 464 -7.31 -12.50 17.98
N ALA A 465 -7.12 -12.79 16.68
CA ALA A 465 -6.72 -14.12 16.22
C ALA A 465 -5.34 -14.51 16.77
N ASP A 466 -4.37 -13.61 16.73
CA ASP A 466 -3.02 -13.82 17.29
C ASP A 466 -3.04 -14.08 18.78
N THR A 467 -3.82 -13.29 19.52
CA THR A 467 -4.00 -13.46 20.96
C THR A 467 -4.64 -14.82 21.28
N ALA A 468 -5.63 -15.25 20.50
CA ALA A 468 -6.27 -16.55 20.64
C ALA A 468 -5.30 -17.71 20.36
N GLY A 469 -4.41 -17.55 19.38
CA GLY A 469 -3.36 -18.54 19.06
C GLY A 469 -2.49 -18.91 20.26
N GLY A 470 -2.19 -17.95 21.14
CA GLY A 470 -1.45 -18.21 22.37
C GLY A 470 -2.16 -19.14 23.35
N PHE A 471 -3.49 -19.08 23.43
CA PHE A 471 -4.29 -19.98 24.28
C PHE A 471 -4.53 -21.34 23.63
N LEU A 472 -4.73 -21.37 22.30
CA LEU A 472 -4.93 -22.59 21.54
C LEU A 472 -3.66 -23.46 21.49
N ALA A 473 -2.47 -22.85 21.58
CA ALA A 473 -1.20 -23.56 21.61
C ALA A 473 -1.01 -24.46 22.86
N ASP A 474 -1.76 -24.22 23.93
CA ASP A 474 -1.73 -25.03 25.15
C ASP A 474 -2.62 -26.29 25.07
N LEU A 475 -3.36 -26.48 23.97
CA LEU A 475 -4.21 -27.65 23.76
C LEU A 475 -3.41 -28.96 23.65
N PRO A 476 -4.02 -30.12 23.98
CA PRO A 476 -3.34 -31.41 23.89
C PRO A 476 -2.80 -31.69 22.49
N GLY A 477 -1.53 -32.10 22.41
CA GLY A 477 -0.96 -32.66 21.18
C GLY A 477 -0.71 -31.67 20.04
N ILE A 478 -0.74 -30.35 20.30
CA ILE A 478 -0.41 -29.33 19.30
C ILE A 478 1.05 -29.49 18.86
N VAL A 479 1.25 -29.64 17.55
CA VAL A 479 2.56 -29.92 16.94
C VAL A 479 3.04 -28.84 15.97
N ALA A 480 2.12 -28.04 15.42
CA ALA A 480 2.45 -26.96 14.51
C ALA A 480 1.33 -25.91 14.47
N ARG A 481 1.72 -24.63 14.30
CA ARG A 481 0.83 -23.58 13.83
C ARG A 481 0.96 -23.51 12.31
N ALA A 482 -0.17 -23.35 11.62
CA ALA A 482 -0.13 -23.19 10.18
C ALA A 482 0.59 -21.88 9.83
N GLY A 483 1.64 -21.94 9.01
CA GLY A 483 2.55 -20.82 8.73
C GLY A 483 3.98 -20.97 9.29
N GLU A 484 4.22 -21.87 10.26
CA GLU A 484 5.54 -22.07 10.88
C GLU A 484 6.38 -23.21 10.27
N GLU A 485 5.86 -23.95 9.29
CA GLU A 485 6.59 -25.03 8.60
C GLU A 485 7.45 -24.49 7.44
N SER A 486 8.64 -25.06 7.20
CA SER A 486 9.60 -24.56 6.22
C SER A 486 9.11 -24.75 4.76
N GLY A 487 8.47 -23.72 4.22
CA GLY A 487 7.87 -23.61 2.88
C GLY A 487 6.84 -22.47 2.87
N PHE A 488 6.27 -22.10 1.71
CA PHE A 488 5.13 -21.17 1.70
C PHE A 488 3.95 -21.83 2.42
N GLY A 489 3.40 -21.12 3.41
CA GLY A 489 2.44 -21.63 4.39
C GLY A 489 1.18 -22.23 3.76
N THR A 490 0.47 -23.02 4.57
CA THR A 490 -0.78 -23.66 4.15
C THR A 490 -1.83 -22.63 3.76
N MET A 491 -2.40 -22.71 2.55
CA MET A 491 -3.56 -21.89 2.20
C MET A 491 -4.85 -22.61 2.60
N GLY A 492 -5.62 -21.99 3.50
CA GLY A 492 -6.89 -22.51 4.02
C GLY A 492 -8.08 -21.96 3.25
N MET A 493 -8.82 -22.81 2.54
CA MET A 493 -10.07 -22.42 1.89
C MET A 493 -11.25 -23.06 2.62
N PHE A 494 -12.11 -22.27 3.28
CA PHE A 494 -13.27 -22.78 4.03
C PHE A 494 -14.52 -22.84 3.14
N TYR A 495 -15.24 -23.95 3.22
CA TYR A 495 -16.42 -24.27 2.43
C TYR A 495 -17.54 -24.73 3.34
N THR A 496 -18.75 -24.25 3.05
CA THR A 496 -19.98 -24.85 3.58
C THR A 496 -20.73 -25.47 2.41
N VAL A 497 -20.79 -26.80 2.33
CA VAL A 497 -21.36 -27.55 1.21
C VAL A 497 -22.85 -27.80 1.44
N LYS A 498 -23.69 -27.78 0.39
CA LYS A 498 -25.09 -28.20 0.53
C LYS A 498 -25.13 -29.69 0.91
N PRO A 499 -25.91 -30.11 1.92
CA PRO A 499 -25.91 -31.49 2.38
C PRO A 499 -26.15 -32.54 1.29
N GLU A 500 -26.97 -32.21 0.29
CA GLU A 500 -27.24 -33.09 -0.87
C GLU A 500 -26.07 -33.26 -1.85
N HIS A 501 -25.04 -32.41 -1.76
CA HIS A 501 -23.86 -32.40 -2.64
C HIS A 501 -22.55 -32.73 -1.92
N ARG A 502 -22.61 -33.09 -0.63
CA ARG A 502 -21.43 -33.43 0.17
C ARG A 502 -20.59 -34.55 -0.46
N ASP A 503 -21.22 -35.66 -0.80
CA ASP A 503 -20.51 -36.82 -1.38
C ASP A 503 -19.95 -36.48 -2.77
N ASP A 504 -20.67 -35.67 -3.56
CA ASP A 504 -20.19 -35.17 -4.86
C ASP A 504 -18.95 -34.27 -4.69
N PHE A 505 -18.93 -33.42 -3.66
CA PHE A 505 -17.82 -32.50 -3.35
C PHE A 505 -16.57 -33.24 -2.93
N VAL A 506 -16.71 -34.23 -2.05
CA VAL A 506 -15.62 -35.14 -1.62
C VAL A 506 -15.03 -35.89 -2.81
N GLU A 507 -15.87 -36.54 -3.64
CA GLU A 507 -15.39 -37.30 -4.81
C GLU A 507 -14.67 -36.38 -5.81
N LYS A 508 -15.17 -35.14 -5.98
CA LYS A 508 -14.52 -34.14 -6.84
C LYS A 508 -13.18 -33.69 -6.26
N PHE A 509 -13.07 -33.53 -4.95
CA PHE A 509 -11.82 -33.19 -4.29
C PHE A 509 -10.76 -34.28 -4.46
N GLU A 510 -11.11 -35.57 -4.34
CA GLU A 510 -10.17 -36.67 -4.61
C GLU A 510 -9.55 -36.59 -6.02
N VAL A 511 -10.35 -36.18 -7.01
CA VAL A 511 -9.87 -35.99 -8.40
C VAL A 511 -8.89 -34.82 -8.51
N VAL A 512 -9.15 -33.70 -7.82
CA VAL A 512 -8.28 -32.51 -7.82
C VAL A 512 -7.00 -32.78 -7.02
N GLY A 513 -7.10 -33.50 -5.90
CA GLY A 513 -5.96 -33.96 -5.11
C GLY A 513 -4.99 -34.78 -5.95
N GLY A 514 -5.50 -35.69 -6.79
CA GLY A 514 -4.66 -36.46 -7.72
C GLY A 514 -3.95 -35.61 -8.79
N LEU A 515 -4.49 -34.44 -9.16
CA LEU A 515 -3.81 -33.50 -10.05
C LEU A 515 -2.71 -32.72 -9.31
N LEU A 516 -3.00 -32.28 -8.08
CA LEU A 516 -2.08 -31.55 -7.22
C LEU A 516 -0.82 -32.36 -6.90
N GLU A 517 -0.96 -33.67 -6.65
CA GLU A 517 0.19 -34.57 -6.41
C GLU A 517 1.22 -34.59 -7.55
N GLU A 518 0.80 -34.29 -8.79
CA GLU A 518 1.67 -34.27 -9.97
C GLU A 518 2.30 -32.89 -10.24
N MET A 519 1.91 -31.85 -9.49
CA MET A 519 2.37 -30.48 -9.71
C MET A 519 3.73 -30.19 -9.09
N GLU A 520 4.61 -29.56 -9.88
CA GLU A 520 5.90 -29.09 -9.39
C GLU A 520 5.70 -27.93 -8.40
N GLY A 521 6.27 -28.05 -7.19
CA GLY A 521 6.12 -27.05 -6.13
C GLY A 521 4.97 -27.31 -5.15
N HIS A 522 4.10 -28.28 -5.42
CA HIS A 522 3.12 -28.78 -4.45
C HIS A 522 3.76 -29.77 -3.46
N HIS A 523 3.40 -29.68 -2.18
CA HIS A 523 3.91 -30.57 -1.14
C HIS A 523 2.87 -31.54 -0.62
N ASP A 524 1.72 -31.04 -0.18
CA ASP A 524 0.66 -31.86 0.40
C ASP A 524 -0.68 -31.11 0.38
N THR A 525 -1.81 -31.81 0.38
CA THR A 525 -3.13 -31.20 0.55
C THR A 525 -4.13 -32.13 1.21
N ASP A 526 -4.76 -31.64 2.27
CA ASP A 526 -5.83 -32.34 2.98
C ASP A 526 -7.16 -31.61 2.87
N LEU A 527 -8.25 -32.38 2.77
CA LEU A 527 -9.60 -31.91 3.05
C LEU A 527 -9.89 -32.15 4.53
N MET A 528 -10.09 -31.07 5.27
CA MET A 528 -10.35 -31.07 6.70
C MET A 528 -11.85 -30.90 6.92
N VAL A 529 -12.49 -31.83 7.64
CA VAL A 529 -13.94 -31.84 7.88
C VAL A 529 -14.23 -31.49 9.34
N ASN A 530 -15.14 -30.55 9.58
CA ASN A 530 -15.56 -30.18 10.93
C ASN A 530 -16.24 -31.38 11.60
N VAL A 531 -15.84 -31.67 12.84
CA VAL A 531 -16.32 -32.81 13.61
C VAL A 531 -17.78 -32.66 14.03
N ASP A 532 -18.23 -31.42 14.23
CA ASP A 532 -19.59 -31.10 14.67
C ASP A 532 -20.56 -30.82 13.51
N ASP A 533 -20.05 -30.42 12.34
CA ASP A 533 -20.83 -30.22 11.11
C ASP A 533 -20.07 -30.73 9.88
N GLU A 534 -20.46 -31.92 9.41
CA GLU A 534 -19.80 -32.58 8.27
C GLU A 534 -19.92 -31.82 6.93
N ASN A 535 -20.68 -30.72 6.87
CA ASN A 535 -20.80 -29.86 5.70
C ASN A 535 -19.88 -28.63 5.75
N ASP A 536 -19.29 -28.32 6.91
CA ASP A 536 -18.28 -27.29 7.11
C ASP A 536 -16.89 -27.93 6.95
N MET A 537 -16.17 -27.54 5.89
CA MET A 537 -14.89 -28.14 5.52
C MET A 537 -13.87 -27.05 5.21
N PHE A 538 -12.58 -27.35 5.31
CA PHE A 538 -11.57 -26.51 4.71
C PHE A 538 -10.47 -27.32 4.03
N ILE A 539 -9.91 -26.76 2.96
CA ILE A 539 -8.78 -27.37 2.25
C ILE A 539 -7.50 -26.76 2.82
N ALA A 540 -6.59 -27.61 3.28
CA ALA A 540 -5.27 -27.26 3.79
C ALA A 540 -4.22 -27.67 2.76
N SER A 541 -3.68 -26.73 1.98
CA SER A 541 -2.71 -27.02 0.90
C SER A 541 -1.34 -26.39 1.14
N GLN A 542 -0.24 -27.17 1.04
CA GLN A 542 1.15 -26.72 1.24
C GLN A 542 1.93 -26.60 -0.07
N TRP A 543 2.68 -25.50 -0.21
CA TRP A 543 3.42 -25.18 -1.44
C TRP A 543 4.85 -24.73 -1.15
N ARG A 544 5.71 -24.86 -2.15
CA ARG A 544 7.12 -24.46 -2.06
C ARG A 544 7.28 -22.94 -2.08
N SER A 545 6.44 -22.23 -2.83
CA SER A 545 6.46 -20.77 -2.93
C SER A 545 5.06 -20.20 -3.25
N LYS A 546 4.86 -18.90 -3.01
CA LYS A 546 3.64 -18.16 -3.42
C LYS A 546 3.39 -18.28 -4.91
N GLU A 547 4.45 -18.22 -5.73
CA GLU A 547 4.36 -18.30 -7.19
C GLU A 547 3.87 -19.68 -7.67
N ASP A 548 4.32 -20.76 -7.02
CA ASP A 548 3.87 -22.13 -7.34
C ASP A 548 2.36 -22.29 -7.05
N ALA A 549 1.89 -21.75 -5.91
CA ALA A 549 0.48 -21.75 -5.55
C ALA A 549 -0.37 -20.91 -6.52
N MET A 550 0.09 -19.71 -6.88
CA MET A 550 -0.60 -18.85 -7.86
C MET A 550 -0.57 -19.45 -9.27
N GLY A 551 0.45 -20.23 -9.61
CA GLY A 551 0.50 -21.02 -10.84
C GLY A 551 -0.65 -22.02 -10.95
N PHE A 552 -1.00 -22.71 -9.85
CA PHE A 552 -2.18 -23.57 -9.77
C PHE A 552 -3.49 -22.78 -9.90
N PHE A 553 -3.64 -21.68 -9.18
CA PHE A 553 -4.85 -20.85 -9.24
C PHE A 553 -5.12 -20.25 -10.63
N ARG A 554 -4.06 -20.03 -11.42
CA ARG A 554 -4.16 -19.55 -12.81
C ARG A 554 -4.40 -20.67 -13.83
N SER A 555 -4.36 -21.94 -13.42
CA SER A 555 -4.48 -23.09 -14.32
C SER A 555 -5.93 -23.28 -14.81
N GLU A 556 -6.08 -23.87 -16.00
CA GLU A 556 -7.41 -24.17 -16.57
C GLU A 556 -8.15 -25.21 -15.71
N GLU A 557 -7.42 -26.17 -15.13
CA GLU A 557 -7.94 -27.23 -14.28
C GLU A 557 -8.56 -26.70 -12.97
N PHE A 558 -7.96 -25.66 -12.38
CA PHE A 558 -8.52 -25.01 -11.19
C PHE A 558 -9.77 -24.19 -11.53
N ARG A 559 -9.75 -23.41 -12.61
CA ARG A 559 -10.90 -22.61 -13.06
C ARG A 559 -12.13 -23.47 -13.35
N ASP A 560 -11.94 -24.63 -13.99
CA ASP A 560 -13.02 -25.60 -14.26
C ASP A 560 -13.62 -26.19 -12.96
N THR A 561 -12.81 -26.32 -11.91
CA THR A 561 -13.24 -26.81 -10.59
C THR A 561 -14.01 -25.74 -9.81
N VAL A 562 -13.55 -24.48 -9.84
CA VAL A 562 -14.23 -23.35 -9.20
C VAL A 562 -15.61 -23.11 -9.82
N GLN A 563 -15.73 -23.21 -11.15
CA GLN A 563 -17.01 -23.03 -11.85
C GLN A 563 -18.04 -24.09 -11.45
N TRP A 564 -17.62 -25.32 -11.18
CA TRP A 564 -18.49 -26.39 -10.67
C TRP A 564 -18.85 -26.20 -9.18
N GLY A 565 -17.90 -25.71 -8.37
CA GLY A 565 -18.09 -25.44 -6.93
C GLY A 565 -19.24 -24.48 -6.62
N ARG A 566 -19.50 -23.50 -7.50
CA ARG A 566 -20.53 -22.47 -7.31
C ARG A 566 -21.96 -23.03 -7.14
N ASP A 567 -22.27 -24.18 -7.73
CA ASP A 567 -23.62 -24.77 -7.67
C ASP A 567 -23.82 -25.66 -6.43
N VAL A 568 -22.75 -26.18 -5.83
CA VAL A 568 -22.78 -27.20 -4.76
C VAL A 568 -22.60 -26.62 -3.35
N LEU A 569 -22.08 -25.40 -3.23
CA LEU A 569 -21.87 -24.74 -1.94
C LEU A 569 -23.18 -24.12 -1.40
N ALA A 570 -23.38 -24.24 -0.09
CA ALA A 570 -24.52 -23.67 0.64
C ALA A 570 -24.34 -22.18 0.89
N ASP A 571 -23.09 -21.78 1.15
CA ASP A 571 -22.65 -20.40 1.32
C ASP A 571 -21.44 -20.12 0.42
N ARG A 572 -21.17 -18.83 0.13
CA ARG A 572 -19.95 -18.45 -0.60
C ARG A 572 -18.71 -18.87 0.21
N PRO A 573 -17.66 -19.43 -0.43
CA PRO A 573 -16.48 -19.91 0.28
C PRO A 573 -15.80 -18.77 1.03
N ARG A 574 -15.38 -19.03 2.28
CA ARG A 574 -14.67 -18.07 3.12
C ARG A 574 -13.18 -18.41 3.03
N HIS A 575 -12.41 -17.60 2.32
CA HIS A 575 -10.97 -17.79 2.22
C HIS A 575 -10.30 -17.01 3.36
N VAL A 576 -9.48 -17.67 4.17
CA VAL A 576 -8.84 -17.02 5.32
C VAL A 576 -7.35 -17.33 5.32
N PHE A 577 -6.51 -16.30 5.36
CA PHE A 577 -5.08 -16.45 5.59
C PHE A 577 -4.85 -16.85 7.04
N LEU A 578 -3.89 -17.76 7.22
CA LEU A 578 -3.56 -18.32 8.52
C LEU A 578 -2.62 -17.34 9.21
N ALA A 579 -3.12 -16.71 10.28
CA ALA A 579 -2.34 -15.78 11.09
C ALA A 579 -1.18 -16.48 11.78
#